data_AF-A0A838DUI8-F1
#
_entry.id   AF-A0A838DUI8-F1
#
_cell.length_a   1.000
_cell.length_b   1.000
_cell.length_c   1.000
_cell.angle_alpha   90.00
_cell.angle_beta   90.00
_cell.angle_gamma   90.00
#
_symmetry.space_group_name_H-M   'P 1'
#
loop_
_entity.id
_entity.type
_entity.pdbx_description
1 polymer ?
#
loop_
_entity_poly.entity_id
_entity_poly.type
_entity_poly.pdbx_seq_one_letter_code
_entity_poly.pdbx_strand_id
1 'polypeptide(L)'
;MQTLTNRTIATAVEVEQRVNEAILHVTLEGILPAGHMLALHRESGILVGLSSVGDVPSMQVAQQFTFSELCVLVPLLEAYPHYCPYEVLLAYFTNVNTSVTEEVIERCRRHLHSALREGVFEHEMRPVRNVISRTRLKLHEFNIDVTSLLETGYLLRPRPKKPRRVRETSSKKKA
;
A
#
# COMPACT_ATOMS: atom_id res chain seq x y z
N MET A 1 -14.46 -54.18 -12.34
CA MET A 1 -15.24 -52.94 -12.12
C MET A 1 -14.27 -51.84 -11.72
N GLN A 2 -13.95 -50.96 -12.67
CA GLN A 2 -12.81 -50.04 -12.62
C GLN A 2 -13.21 -48.64 -12.10
N THR A 3 -12.47 -48.20 -11.08
CA THR A 3 -11.96 -46.84 -10.84
C THR A 3 -12.83 -45.63 -11.20
N LEU A 4 -13.48 -45.06 -10.18
CA LEU A 4 -13.64 -43.61 -9.97
C LEU A 4 -12.55 -43.24 -8.94
N THR A 5 -11.74 -42.18 -9.00
CA THR A 5 -12.08 -40.77 -9.19
C THR A 5 -10.75 -40.00 -9.26
N ASN A 6 -10.39 -39.39 -10.41
CA ASN A 6 -9.17 -38.56 -10.54
C ASN A 6 -9.46 -37.18 -11.15
N ARG A 7 -10.70 -36.67 -11.03
CA ARG A 7 -11.13 -35.43 -11.69
C ARG A 7 -11.23 -34.19 -10.80
N THR A 8 -10.87 -34.26 -9.52
CA THR A 8 -11.08 -33.13 -8.59
C THR A 8 -9.80 -32.35 -8.24
N ILE A 9 -8.61 -32.90 -8.52
CA ILE A 9 -7.34 -32.27 -8.09
C ILE A 9 -6.81 -31.27 -9.14
N ALA A 10 -7.11 -31.46 -10.43
CA ALA A 10 -6.63 -30.57 -11.49
C ALA A 10 -7.23 -29.15 -11.41
N THR A 11 -8.48 -29.03 -10.97
CA THR A 11 -9.19 -27.74 -10.90
C THR A 11 -8.68 -26.82 -9.80
N ALA A 12 -8.14 -27.37 -8.71
CA ALA A 12 -7.59 -26.55 -7.62
C ALA A 12 -6.29 -25.85 -8.03
N VAL A 13 -5.42 -26.56 -8.75
CA VAL A 13 -4.10 -26.05 -9.19
C VAL A 13 -4.23 -24.98 -10.28
N GLU A 14 -5.19 -25.12 -11.19
CA GLU A 14 -5.46 -24.12 -12.24
C GLU A 14 -6.16 -22.86 -11.70
N VAL A 15 -6.99 -22.99 -10.65
CA VAL A 15 -7.58 -21.84 -9.94
C VAL A 15 -6.51 -21.10 -9.13
N GLU A 16 -5.60 -21.81 -8.46
CA GLU A 16 -4.48 -21.20 -7.72
C GLU A 16 -3.55 -20.39 -8.63
N GLN A 17 -3.30 -20.84 -9.86
CA GLN A 17 -2.40 -20.14 -10.79
C GLN A 17 -2.98 -18.82 -11.32
N ARG A 18 -4.29 -18.73 -11.59
CA ARG A 18 -4.93 -17.45 -12.03
C ARG A 18 -5.11 -16.45 -10.89
N VAL A 19 -5.32 -16.92 -9.67
CA VAL A 19 -5.47 -16.05 -8.48
C VAL A 19 -4.15 -15.35 -8.12
N ASN A 20 -3.01 -15.94 -8.50
CA ASN A 20 -1.70 -15.47 -8.06
C ASN A 20 -1.21 -14.17 -8.74
N GLU A 21 -1.66 -13.86 -9.96
CA GLU A 21 -1.30 -12.59 -10.63
C GLU A 21 -2.09 -11.38 -10.09
N ALA A 22 -3.31 -11.61 -9.57
CA ALA A 22 -4.17 -10.54 -9.06
C ALA A 22 -3.83 -10.09 -7.63
N ILE A 23 -3.15 -10.94 -6.85
CA ILE A 23 -2.80 -10.70 -5.45
C ILE A 23 -1.32 -10.35 -5.30
N LEU A 24 -1.05 -9.10 -4.95
CA LEU A 24 0.29 -8.65 -4.60
C LEU A 24 0.60 -8.99 -3.13
N HIS A 25 1.64 -9.79 -2.91
CA HIS A 25 2.13 -10.14 -1.58
C HIS A 25 3.39 -9.32 -1.25
N VAL A 26 3.43 -8.67 -0.07
CA VAL A 26 4.57 -7.84 0.36
C VAL A 26 4.85 -8.00 1.85
N THR A 27 6.11 -8.27 2.20
CA THR A 27 6.56 -8.53 3.59
C THR A 27 7.04 -7.27 4.32
N LEU A 28 7.32 -6.18 3.61
CA LEU A 28 7.76 -4.87 4.13
C LEU A 28 8.75 -4.99 5.30
N GLU A 29 9.89 -5.64 5.06
CA GLU A 29 10.93 -5.91 6.06
C GLU A 29 11.36 -4.64 6.82
N GLY A 30 11.34 -4.67 8.14
CA GLY A 30 11.67 -3.51 8.98
C GLY A 30 10.49 -2.58 9.28
N ILE A 31 9.34 -2.77 8.60
CA ILE A 31 8.06 -2.16 8.96
C ILE A 31 7.16 -3.17 9.65
N LEU A 32 6.98 -4.34 9.05
CA LEU A 32 6.16 -5.41 9.62
C LEU A 32 7.01 -6.33 10.52
N PRO A 33 6.43 -6.89 11.59
CA PRO A 33 7.11 -7.91 12.38
C PRO A 33 7.43 -9.15 11.56
N ALA A 34 8.42 -9.93 12.00
CA ALA A 34 8.74 -11.21 11.36
C ALA A 34 7.50 -12.13 11.28
N GLY A 35 7.38 -12.86 10.17
CA GLY A 35 6.22 -13.72 9.91
C GLY A 35 4.91 -12.99 9.59
N HIS A 36 4.94 -11.67 9.40
CA HIS A 36 3.79 -10.91 8.91
C HIS A 36 3.99 -10.47 7.46
N MET A 37 2.87 -10.33 6.74
CA MET A 37 2.89 -9.83 5.36
C MET A 37 1.56 -9.14 5.04
N LEU A 38 1.54 -8.40 3.93
CA LEU A 38 0.31 -7.91 3.34
C LEU A 38 -0.01 -8.68 2.07
N ALA A 39 -1.30 -8.85 1.82
CA ALA A 39 -1.85 -9.35 0.56
C ALA A 39 -2.85 -8.32 0.02
N LEU A 40 -2.59 -7.80 -1.18
CA LEU A 40 -3.44 -6.83 -1.87
C LEU A 40 -4.08 -7.49 -3.08
N HIS A 41 -5.40 -7.66 -3.06
CA HIS A 41 -6.15 -8.02 -4.26
C HIS A 41 -6.42 -6.74 -5.08
N ARG A 42 -5.69 -6.58 -6.19
CA ARG A 42 -5.64 -5.32 -6.94
C ARG A 42 -6.98 -4.91 -7.52
N GLU A 43 -7.79 -5.87 -7.97
CA GLU A 43 -9.08 -5.58 -8.62
C GLU A 43 -10.16 -5.13 -7.62
N SER A 44 -10.21 -5.74 -6.43
CA SER A 44 -11.21 -5.39 -5.41
C SER A 44 -10.74 -4.25 -4.49
N GLY A 45 -9.44 -3.95 -4.52
CA GLY A 45 -8.79 -2.99 -3.63
C GLY A 45 -8.70 -3.43 -2.18
N ILE A 46 -8.85 -4.73 -1.90
CA ILE A 46 -8.79 -5.25 -0.53
C ILE A 46 -7.33 -5.53 -0.17
N LEU A 47 -6.83 -4.81 0.83
CA LEU A 47 -5.54 -5.07 1.47
C LEU A 47 -5.78 -5.81 2.79
N VAL A 48 -5.07 -6.91 2.98
CA VAL A 48 -5.15 -7.74 4.18
C VAL A 48 -3.78 -7.86 4.82
N GLY A 49 -3.72 -7.74 6.15
CA GLY A 49 -2.54 -8.04 6.95
C GLY A 49 -2.64 -9.46 7.48
N LEU A 50 -1.67 -10.30 7.14
CA LEU A 50 -1.59 -11.71 7.51
C LEU A 50 -0.45 -11.94 8.51
N SER A 51 -0.65 -12.88 9.42
CA SER A 51 0.35 -13.35 10.38
C SER A 51 0.48 -14.86 10.31
N SER A 52 1.72 -15.33 10.17
CA SER A 52 2.12 -16.75 10.14
C SER A 52 2.98 -17.13 11.35
N VAL A 53 2.83 -16.44 12.48
CA VAL A 53 3.64 -16.64 13.71
C VAL A 53 3.20 -17.88 14.52
N GLY A 54 2.35 -18.75 13.95
CA GLY A 54 1.94 -20.02 14.54
C GLY A 54 1.56 -21.03 13.46
N ASP A 55 0.96 -22.15 13.86
CA ASP A 55 0.62 -23.25 12.93
C ASP A 55 -0.44 -22.87 11.89
N VAL A 56 -1.26 -21.85 12.16
CA VAL A 56 -2.35 -21.43 11.29
C VAL A 56 -2.20 -19.95 10.90
N PRO A 57 -2.11 -19.62 9.60
CA PRO A 57 -2.15 -18.25 9.14
C PRO A 57 -3.43 -17.54 9.60
N SER A 58 -3.29 -16.33 10.12
CA SER A 58 -4.41 -15.54 10.62
C SER A 58 -4.46 -14.15 9.98
N MET A 59 -5.67 -13.73 9.63
CA MET A 59 -5.94 -12.37 9.18
C MET A 59 -6.04 -11.45 10.39
N GLN A 60 -5.17 -10.44 10.44
CA GLN A 60 -5.10 -9.47 11.53
C GLN A 60 -5.94 -8.23 11.28
N VAL A 61 -5.95 -7.76 10.03
CA VAL A 61 -6.62 -6.53 9.61
C VAL A 61 -6.96 -6.61 8.13
N ALA A 62 -8.07 -5.98 7.74
CA ALA A 62 -8.44 -5.82 6.35
C ALA A 62 -8.97 -4.39 6.12
N GLN A 63 -8.64 -3.81 4.98
CA GLN A 63 -9.13 -2.50 4.55
C GLN A 63 -9.44 -2.54 3.05
N GLN A 64 -10.54 -1.89 2.66
CA GLN A 64 -10.86 -1.69 1.26
C GLN A 64 -10.40 -0.30 0.81
N PHE A 65 -9.63 -0.26 -0.26
CA PHE A 65 -9.14 0.94 -0.91
C PHE A 65 -9.98 1.25 -2.15
N THR A 66 -10.21 2.53 -2.40
CA THR A 66 -10.83 2.96 -3.66
C THR A 66 -9.82 2.90 -4.78
N PHE A 67 -10.30 2.92 -6.02
CA PHE A 67 -9.42 2.90 -7.19
C PHE A 67 -8.34 4.00 -7.15
N SER A 68 -8.72 5.25 -6.86
CA SER A 68 -7.75 6.34 -6.75
C SER A 68 -6.72 6.10 -5.65
N GLU A 69 -7.11 5.50 -4.53
CA GLU A 69 -6.18 5.17 -3.45
C GLU A 69 -5.21 4.05 -3.86
N LEU A 70 -5.65 3.09 -4.68
CA LEU A 70 -4.78 2.07 -5.27
C LEU A 70 -3.73 2.66 -6.21
N CYS A 71 -4.08 3.69 -6.99
CA CYS A 71 -3.13 4.39 -7.87
C CYS A 71 -1.91 4.95 -7.11
N VAL A 72 -2.04 5.24 -5.82
CA VAL A 72 -0.89 5.68 -5.00
C VAL A 72 -0.36 4.55 -4.11
N LEU A 73 -1.20 3.62 -3.67
CA LEU A 73 -0.79 2.52 -2.80
C LEU A 73 0.12 1.52 -3.52
N VAL A 74 -0.27 1.07 -4.72
CA VAL A 74 0.47 0.06 -5.48
C VAL A 74 1.92 0.51 -5.74
N PRO A 75 2.19 1.68 -6.34
CA PRO A 75 3.58 2.10 -6.59
C PRO A 75 4.36 2.36 -5.30
N LEU A 76 3.71 2.71 -4.18
CA LEU A 76 4.37 2.83 -2.88
C LEU A 76 4.82 1.46 -2.34
N LEU A 77 3.99 0.42 -2.48
CA LEU A 77 4.32 -0.94 -2.06
C LEU A 77 5.41 -1.55 -2.95
N GLU A 78 5.35 -1.32 -4.26
CA GLU A 78 6.33 -1.82 -5.24
C GLU A 78 7.70 -1.14 -5.10
N ALA A 79 7.74 0.14 -4.70
CA ALA A 79 8.99 0.86 -4.51
C ALA A 79 9.73 0.51 -3.22
N TYR A 80 9.05 -0.11 -2.24
CA TYR A 80 9.67 -0.47 -0.96
C TYR A 80 10.85 -1.45 -1.16
N PRO A 81 12.02 -1.26 -0.50
CA PRO A 81 12.32 -0.35 0.62
C PRO A 81 12.75 1.08 0.24
N HIS A 82 12.73 1.41 -1.05
CA HIS A 82 13.10 2.73 -1.56
C HIS A 82 11.93 3.71 -1.51
N TYR A 83 12.20 4.97 -1.84
CA TYR A 83 11.15 5.95 -2.03
C TYR A 83 10.48 5.74 -3.40
N CYS A 84 9.21 6.06 -3.49
CA CYS A 84 8.46 6.16 -4.73
C CYS A 84 8.56 7.61 -5.27
N PRO A 85 9.13 7.84 -6.46
CA PRO A 85 9.26 9.17 -7.05
C PRO A 85 7.91 9.82 -7.38
N TYR A 86 7.87 11.16 -7.41
CA TYR A 86 6.64 11.89 -7.74
C TYR A 86 6.12 11.60 -9.15
N GLU A 87 7.02 11.42 -10.13
CA GLU A 87 6.63 11.11 -11.50
C GLU A 87 5.97 9.74 -11.63
N VAL A 88 6.38 8.77 -10.80
CA VAL A 88 5.78 7.43 -10.78
C VAL A 88 4.38 7.51 -10.17
N LEU A 89 4.23 8.20 -9.04
CA LEU A 89 2.93 8.43 -8.42
C LEU A 89 1.98 9.17 -9.36
N LEU A 90 2.47 10.19 -10.05
CA LEU A 90 1.68 10.94 -11.03
C LEU A 90 1.31 10.04 -12.21
N ALA A 91 2.24 9.25 -12.74
CA ALA A 91 1.98 8.34 -13.85
C ALA A 91 0.86 7.34 -13.53
N TYR A 92 0.91 6.68 -12.35
CA TYR A 92 -0.16 5.79 -11.91
C TYR A 92 -1.48 6.54 -11.65
N PHE A 93 -1.42 7.76 -11.13
CA PHE A 93 -2.60 8.56 -10.87
C PHE A 93 -3.31 9.05 -12.14
N THR A 94 -2.57 9.42 -13.18
CA THR A 94 -3.14 9.95 -14.43
C THR A 94 -3.49 8.86 -15.44
N ASN A 95 -2.84 7.70 -15.39
CA ASN A 95 -3.04 6.61 -16.37
C ASN A 95 -3.79 5.42 -15.75
N VAL A 96 -4.89 5.73 -15.07
CA VAL A 96 -5.80 4.80 -14.37
C VAL A 96 -6.15 3.54 -15.17
N ASN A 97 -6.35 3.65 -16.49
CA ASN A 97 -6.85 2.55 -17.32
C ASN A 97 -5.79 1.90 -18.21
N THR A 98 -4.53 2.28 -18.07
CA THR A 98 -3.44 1.84 -18.95
C THR A 98 -2.28 1.35 -18.11
N SER A 99 -1.55 0.34 -18.60
CA SER A 99 -0.29 -0.04 -17.99
C SER A 99 0.66 1.16 -17.94
N VAL A 100 1.26 1.40 -16.78
CA VAL A 100 2.27 2.45 -16.61
C VAL A 100 3.58 1.91 -17.18
N THR A 101 4.05 2.53 -18.25
CA THR A 101 5.33 2.20 -18.90
C THR A 101 6.39 3.25 -18.57
N GLU A 102 7.66 2.94 -18.85
CA GLU A 102 8.76 3.90 -18.61
C GLU A 102 8.58 5.17 -19.45
N GLU A 103 8.00 5.10 -20.65
CA GLU A 103 7.72 6.28 -21.48
C GLU A 103 6.69 7.21 -20.81
N VAL A 104 5.71 6.63 -20.12
CA VAL A 104 4.71 7.40 -19.36
C VAL A 104 5.37 8.07 -18.16
N ILE A 105 6.22 7.34 -17.43
CA ILE A 105 6.97 7.87 -16.29
C ILE A 105 7.89 9.01 -16.74
N GLU A 106 8.64 8.85 -17.83
CA GLU A 106 9.52 9.88 -18.38
C GLU A 106 8.75 11.13 -18.84
N ARG A 107 7.55 10.96 -19.41
CA ARG A 107 6.66 12.09 -19.72
C ARG A 107 6.24 12.83 -18.45
N CYS A 108 5.83 12.12 -17.41
CA CYS A 108 5.46 12.70 -16.12
C CYS A 108 6.66 13.38 -15.44
N ARG A 109 7.88 12.82 -15.57
CA ARG A 109 9.12 13.42 -15.06
C ARG A 109 9.41 14.77 -15.71
N ARG A 110 9.37 14.84 -17.06
CA ARG A 110 9.56 16.09 -17.80
C ARG A 110 8.47 17.12 -17.47
N HIS A 111 7.23 16.68 -17.33
CA HIS A 111 6.10 17.54 -16.92
C HIS A 111 6.35 18.16 -15.55
N LEU A 112 6.65 17.36 -14.54
CA LEU A 112 6.92 17.84 -13.19
C LEU A 112 8.15 18.76 -13.13
N HIS A 113 9.20 18.45 -13.90
CA HIS A 113 10.36 19.33 -14.00
C HIS A 113 10.02 20.70 -14.61
N SER A 114 9.15 20.76 -15.64
CA SER A 114 8.68 22.05 -16.16
C SER A 114 7.81 22.79 -15.14
N ALA A 115 6.87 22.08 -14.50
CA ALA A 115 6.01 22.64 -13.47
C ALA A 115 6.80 23.21 -12.28
N LEU A 116 7.94 22.61 -11.94
CA LEU A 116 8.85 23.13 -10.92
C LEU A 116 9.49 24.46 -11.35
N ARG A 117 9.98 24.56 -12.58
CA ARG A 117 10.55 25.80 -13.13
C ARG A 117 9.52 26.93 -13.26
N GLU A 118 8.28 26.57 -13.56
CA GLU A 118 7.16 27.50 -13.74
C GLU A 118 6.46 27.87 -12.42
N GLY A 119 6.85 27.25 -11.29
CA GLY A 119 6.27 27.52 -9.97
C GLY A 119 4.86 26.95 -9.76
N VAL A 120 4.42 26.01 -10.61
CA VAL A 120 3.08 25.38 -10.56
C VAL A 120 3.11 23.93 -10.06
N PHE A 121 4.27 23.42 -9.65
CA PHE A 121 4.44 22.05 -9.11
C PHE A 121 3.44 21.71 -8.00
N GLU A 122 3.19 22.64 -7.08
CA GLU A 122 2.23 22.45 -5.99
C GLU A 122 0.78 22.29 -6.48
N HIS A 123 0.42 22.90 -7.60
CA HIS A 123 -0.88 22.73 -8.22
C HIS A 123 -1.02 21.31 -8.81
N GLU A 124 0.00 20.87 -9.56
CA GLU A 124 0.04 19.55 -10.21
C GLU A 124 0.00 18.39 -9.19
N MET A 125 0.75 18.51 -8.10
CA MET A 125 0.85 17.43 -7.11
C MET A 125 -0.29 17.40 -6.09
N ARG A 126 -1.06 18.49 -5.92
CA ARG A 126 -2.11 18.58 -4.90
C ARG A 126 -3.13 17.44 -4.96
N PRO A 127 -3.66 17.03 -6.12
CA PRO A 127 -4.60 15.91 -6.21
C PRO A 127 -3.99 14.60 -5.70
N VAL A 128 -2.75 14.31 -6.09
CA VAL A 128 -2.01 13.11 -5.67
C VAL A 128 -1.82 13.13 -4.14
N ARG A 129 -1.39 14.27 -3.58
CA ARG A 129 -1.19 14.42 -2.12
C ARG A 129 -2.49 14.23 -1.33
N ASN A 130 -3.61 14.74 -1.84
CA ASN A 130 -4.92 14.56 -1.21
C ASN A 130 -5.33 13.08 -1.14
N VAL A 131 -5.02 12.31 -2.18
CA VAL A 131 -5.28 10.87 -2.18
C VAL A 131 -4.32 10.15 -1.22
N ILE A 132 -3.02 10.46 -1.26
CA ILE A 132 -2.04 9.90 -0.32
C ILE A 132 -2.46 10.16 1.13
N SER A 133 -2.98 11.35 1.45
CA SER A 133 -3.45 11.66 2.80
C SER A 133 -4.55 10.70 3.27
N ARG A 134 -5.48 10.29 2.40
CA ARG A 134 -6.55 9.35 2.73
C ARG A 134 -6.04 7.91 2.79
N THR A 135 -5.23 7.50 1.81
CA THR A 135 -4.55 6.20 1.79
C THR A 135 -3.72 5.99 3.06
N ARG A 136 -2.99 7.02 3.49
CA ARG A 136 -2.19 7.02 4.72
C ARG A 136 -3.01 6.70 5.97
N LEU A 137 -4.23 7.23 6.09
CA LEU A 137 -5.08 6.95 7.24
C LEU A 137 -5.48 5.47 7.32
N LYS A 138 -5.77 4.83 6.18
CA LYS A 138 -6.06 3.39 6.14
C LYS A 138 -4.81 2.55 6.45
N LEU A 139 -3.65 2.97 5.96
CA LEU A 139 -2.37 2.32 6.25
C LEU A 139 -2.00 2.36 7.74
N HIS A 140 -2.53 3.31 8.51
CA HIS A 140 -2.31 3.37 9.96
C HIS A 140 -2.86 2.15 10.70
N GLU A 141 -3.92 1.51 10.19
CA GLU A 141 -4.48 0.26 10.72
C GLU A 141 -3.50 -0.91 10.57
N PHE A 142 -2.58 -0.83 9.61
CA PHE A 142 -1.51 -1.81 9.38
C PHE A 142 -0.20 -1.42 10.12
N ASN A 143 -0.22 -0.36 10.94
CA ASN A 143 0.96 0.26 11.56
C ASN A 143 2.00 0.79 10.55
N ILE A 144 1.54 1.17 9.35
CA ILE A 144 2.37 1.74 8.29
C ILE A 144 2.09 3.23 8.21
N ASP A 145 3.13 4.02 7.94
CA ASP A 145 3.02 5.44 7.67
C ASP A 145 3.65 5.81 6.32
N VAL A 146 3.18 6.90 5.73
CA VAL A 146 3.70 7.44 4.46
C VAL A 146 4.36 8.78 4.75
N THR A 147 5.66 8.91 4.46
CA THR A 147 6.45 10.12 4.72
C THR A 147 6.87 10.77 3.39
N SER A 148 6.74 12.08 3.28
CA SER A 148 7.24 12.85 2.13
C SER A 148 8.75 13.08 2.20
N LEU A 149 9.42 12.94 1.07
CA LEU A 149 10.77 13.44 0.83
C LEU A 149 10.67 14.70 -0.04
N LEU A 150 11.25 15.80 0.43
CA LEU A 150 11.17 17.10 -0.24
C LEU A 150 11.61 16.97 -1.70
N GLU A 151 10.75 17.42 -2.61
CA GLU A 151 10.98 17.48 -4.06
C GLU A 151 11.35 16.13 -4.72
N THR A 152 11.26 15.02 -3.99
CA THR A 152 11.74 13.71 -4.45
C THR A 152 10.61 12.69 -4.56
N GLY A 153 9.77 12.56 -3.54
CA GLY A 153 8.77 11.49 -3.52
C GLY A 153 8.19 11.19 -2.15
N TYR A 154 7.76 9.94 -1.97
CA TYR A 154 7.21 9.42 -0.73
C TYR A 154 7.81 8.06 -0.38
N LEU A 155 7.87 7.71 0.89
CA LEU A 155 8.37 6.41 1.33
C LEU A 155 7.53 5.84 2.47
N LEU A 156 7.49 4.50 2.56
CA LEU A 156 6.78 3.79 3.63
C LEU A 156 7.67 3.65 4.86
N ARG A 157 7.12 3.93 6.04
CA ARG A 157 7.80 3.78 7.34
C ARG A 157 6.93 3.08 8.36
N PRO A 158 7.51 2.54 9.44
CA PRO A 158 6.73 2.14 10.60
C PRO A 158 6.02 3.36 11.19
N ARG A 159 4.75 3.20 11.56
CA ARG A 159 4.01 4.25 12.24
C ARG A 159 4.57 4.44 13.66
N PRO A 160 4.91 5.68 14.07
CA PRO A 160 5.35 5.92 15.43
C PRO A 160 4.22 5.63 16.41
N LYS A 161 4.47 4.73 17.38
CA LYS A 161 3.53 4.48 18.47
C LYS A 161 3.39 5.76 19.29
N LYS A 162 2.20 6.37 19.33
CA LYS A 162 1.95 7.50 20.24
C LYS A 162 2.20 7.02 21.68
N PRO A 163 3.02 7.71 22.49
CA PRO A 163 3.14 7.38 23.90
C PRO A 163 1.76 7.52 24.54
N ARG A 164 1.26 6.43 25.13
CA ARG A 164 -0.03 6.39 25.83
C ARG A 164 0.08 7.36 27.01
N ARG A 165 -0.59 8.52 26.96
CA ARG A 165 -0.65 9.44 28.11
C ARG A 165 -1.35 8.69 29.25
N VAL A 166 -0.59 8.28 30.26
CA VAL A 166 -1.13 7.77 31.52
C VAL A 166 -1.90 8.94 32.13
N ARG A 167 -3.23 8.82 32.23
CA ARG A 167 -4.04 9.78 32.99
C ARG A 167 -3.73 9.54 34.45
N GLU A 168 -2.90 10.39 35.05
CA GLU A 168 -2.73 10.45 36.50
C GLU A 168 -4.08 10.84 37.13
N THR A 169 -4.76 9.86 37.73
CA THR A 169 -5.94 10.08 38.57
C THR A 169 -5.49 10.72 39.88
N SER A 170 -5.41 12.06 39.86
CA SER A 170 -5.22 12.85 41.07
C SER A 170 -6.47 12.74 41.96
N SER A 171 -6.48 11.76 42.86
CA SER A 171 -7.40 11.72 43.99
C SER A 171 -7.07 12.85 44.96
N LYS A 172 -7.69 14.02 44.78
CA LYS A 172 -7.72 15.05 45.83
C LYS A 172 -8.80 14.70 46.84
N LYS A 173 -8.35 14.02 47.88
CA LYS A 173 -8.89 14.00 49.24
C LYS A 173 -9.30 15.43 49.63
N LYS A 174 -10.57 15.67 49.93
CA LYS A 174 -11.01 16.83 50.71
C LYS A 174 -11.67 16.33 51.98
N ALA A 175 -11.18 16.90 53.07
CA ALA A 175 -11.58 16.72 54.44
C ALA A 175 -13.01 17.23 54.68
#